data_AF-A0A6N9SM34-F1
#
_entry.id   AF-A0A6N9SM34-F1
#
_cell.length_a   1.000
_cell.length_b   1.000
_cell.length_c   1.000
_cell.angle_alpha   90.00
_cell.angle_beta   90.00
_cell.angle_gamma   90.00
#
_symmetry.space_group_name_H-M   'P 1'
#
loop_
_entity.id
_entity.type
_entity.pdbx_description
1 polymer ?
#
loop_
_entity_poly.entity_id
_entity_poly.type
_entity_poly.pdbx_seq_one_letter_code
_entity_poly.pdbx_strand_id
1 'polypeptide(L)'
;MNTDPLELSTDFTYGVCRNALDHGVRTVSGDFAGFVDGLAHPVTLIDKKMSKAIVPAVFSLPYARNKNVLGVTALALDVERQGDGPQPPAPQDASEFLTGSGLAFCLWTTHSHTPPAPRYRVLFPLEGTLSPEFVKSAYALLVGSLPPFANVTDVSCFHPARLFFLPSIHPERALYYQWCANVGGKRLKAVRLAEGARILKSKAEAEAATRRTLQILRKPRGRGASIIQKFNNSNRVEELLHQAGYIRKGKKWLAPNSASGVPGLVVFEDENRVYSHHSNDALNDGHAHDAFGVYALLWHDGDASAACAALRRGA
;
A
#
# COMPACT_ATOMS: atom_id res chain seq x y z
N MET A 1 -34.77 -38.75 -1.56
CA MET A 1 -34.26 -37.88 -0.50
C MET A 1 -33.41 -36.82 -1.16
N ASN A 2 -33.85 -35.57 -1.08
CA ASN A 2 -33.17 -34.41 -1.66
C ASN A 2 -31.86 -34.19 -0.90
N THR A 3 -30.71 -34.35 -1.55
CA THR A 3 -29.42 -33.92 -1.02
C THR A 3 -29.24 -32.45 -1.37
N ASP A 4 -29.29 -31.60 -0.35
CA ASP A 4 -29.04 -30.16 -0.44
C ASP A 4 -27.59 -29.91 -0.94
N PRO A 5 -27.33 -29.14 -2.03
CA PRO A 5 -25.99 -29.04 -2.64
C PRO A 5 -25.01 -28.07 -1.96
N LEU A 6 -25.22 -27.69 -0.70
CA LEU A 6 -24.41 -26.66 -0.02
C LEU A 6 -23.97 -27.09 1.40
N GLU A 7 -23.51 -28.33 1.56
CA GLU A 7 -22.52 -28.57 2.62
C GLU A 7 -21.25 -27.80 2.27
N LEU A 8 -21.17 -26.57 2.77
CA LEU A 8 -19.98 -25.74 2.73
C LEU A 8 -18.85 -26.53 3.38
N SER A 9 -17.92 -27.02 2.56
CA SER A 9 -16.74 -27.74 3.02
C SER A 9 -16.10 -26.99 4.19
N THR A 10 -15.95 -27.68 5.31
CA THR A 10 -15.25 -27.21 6.50
C THR A 10 -13.72 -27.30 6.33
N ASP A 11 -13.25 -27.68 5.15
CA ASP A 11 -11.82 -27.89 4.93
C ASP A 11 -11.09 -26.55 4.96
N PHE A 12 -9.92 -26.56 5.58
CA PHE A 12 -8.94 -25.49 5.52
C PHE A 12 -7.86 -25.91 4.52
N THR A 13 -7.91 -25.29 3.34
CA THR A 13 -6.90 -25.50 2.28
C THR A 13 -5.88 -24.37 2.29
N TYR A 14 -4.60 -24.68 2.17
CA TYR A 14 -3.53 -23.69 2.14
C TYR A 14 -2.31 -24.20 1.39
N GLY A 15 -1.47 -23.28 0.94
CA GLY A 15 -0.16 -23.57 0.40
C GLY A 15 0.91 -23.68 1.50
N VAL A 16 1.84 -24.61 1.35
CA VAL A 16 3.05 -24.70 2.19
C VAL A 16 4.29 -24.59 1.34
N CYS A 17 5.15 -23.64 1.69
CA CYS A 17 6.50 -23.49 1.15
C CYS A 17 7.50 -24.27 1.99
N ARG A 18 8.50 -24.86 1.32
CA ARG A 18 9.57 -25.64 1.99
C ARG A 18 10.34 -24.78 2.99
N ASN A 19 10.61 -23.53 2.61
CA ASN A 19 11.21 -22.51 3.46
C ASN A 19 10.85 -21.12 2.91
N ALA A 20 11.22 -20.02 3.58
CA ALA A 20 10.83 -18.68 3.14
C ALA A 20 11.62 -18.13 1.93
N LEU A 21 12.67 -18.82 1.49
CA LEU A 21 13.43 -18.47 0.29
C LEU A 21 12.87 -19.17 -0.96
N ASP A 22 12.23 -20.33 -0.77
CA ASP A 22 11.60 -21.13 -1.82
C ASP A 22 10.09 -20.86 -1.87
N HIS A 23 9.67 -20.17 -2.92
CA HIS A 23 8.27 -19.83 -3.14
C HIS A 23 7.47 -20.94 -3.83
N GLY A 24 8.07 -22.11 -4.07
CA GLY A 24 7.34 -23.31 -4.49
C GLY A 24 6.32 -23.72 -3.43
N VAL A 25 5.10 -24.00 -3.86
CA VAL A 25 3.97 -24.29 -2.96
C VAL A 25 3.47 -25.71 -3.16
N ARG A 26 3.35 -26.45 -2.06
CA ARG A 26 2.54 -27.68 -2.00
C ARG A 26 1.20 -27.37 -1.35
N THR A 27 0.10 -27.69 -2.03
CA THR A 27 -1.24 -27.56 -1.46
C THR A 27 -1.47 -28.62 -0.38
N VAL A 28 -2.06 -28.20 0.74
CA VAL A 28 -2.53 -29.05 1.84
C VAL A 28 -3.99 -28.73 2.07
N SER A 29 -4.82 -29.77 2.23
CA SER A 29 -6.23 -29.67 2.55
C SER A 29 -6.55 -30.66 3.67
N GLY A 30 -7.34 -30.21 4.65
CA GLY A 30 -7.76 -30.98 5.81
C GLY A 30 -8.65 -30.12 6.69
N ASP A 31 -8.96 -30.55 7.91
CA ASP A 31 -9.68 -29.70 8.84
C ASP A 31 -8.80 -28.59 9.43
N PHE A 32 -9.43 -27.55 9.98
CA PHE A 32 -8.69 -26.49 10.68
C PHE A 32 -8.10 -26.97 12.01
N ALA A 33 -8.73 -27.95 12.65
CA ALA A 33 -8.26 -28.52 13.92
C ALA A 33 -6.86 -29.16 13.76
N GLY A 34 -6.66 -29.97 12.73
CA GLY A 34 -5.39 -30.63 12.43
C GLY A 34 -4.29 -29.65 12.02
N PHE A 35 -4.64 -28.51 11.40
CA PHE A 35 -3.67 -27.42 11.23
C PHE A 35 -3.24 -26.85 12.59
N VAL A 36 -4.19 -26.63 13.50
CA VAL A 36 -3.95 -26.10 14.85
C VAL A 36 -3.12 -27.07 15.70
N ASP A 37 -3.33 -28.38 15.60
CA ASP A 37 -2.52 -29.39 16.29
C ASP A 37 -1.03 -29.31 15.91
N GLY A 38 -0.75 -28.91 14.67
CA GLY A 38 0.61 -28.63 14.21
C GLY A 38 1.30 -27.49 14.97
N LEU A 39 0.54 -26.56 15.56
CA LEU A 39 1.09 -25.45 16.33
C LEU A 39 1.71 -25.90 17.65
N ALA A 40 1.31 -27.05 18.19
CA ALA A 40 1.92 -27.62 19.39
C ALA A 40 3.35 -28.14 19.14
N HIS A 41 3.77 -28.24 17.88
CA HIS A 41 5.03 -28.87 17.46
C HIS A 41 5.92 -27.89 16.67
N PRO A 42 6.39 -26.78 17.28
CA PRO A 42 7.26 -25.84 16.58
C PRO A 42 8.59 -26.46 16.22
N VAL A 43 9.19 -26.00 15.12
CA VAL A 43 10.54 -26.43 14.73
C VAL A 43 11.60 -25.52 15.35
N THR A 44 12.57 -26.11 16.05
CA THR A 44 13.70 -25.36 16.62
C THR A 44 14.74 -25.07 15.53
N LEU A 45 15.03 -23.79 15.28
CA LEU A 45 15.96 -23.34 14.24
C LEU A 45 16.70 -22.07 14.68
N ILE A 46 17.97 -21.94 14.34
CA ILE A 46 18.73 -20.69 14.53
C ILE A 46 18.26 -19.65 13.50
N ASP A 47 18.27 -19.99 12.21
CA ASP A 47 17.76 -19.12 11.15
C ASP A 47 16.29 -19.43 10.84
N LYS A 48 15.40 -18.48 11.12
CA LYS A 48 13.98 -18.59 10.81
C LYS A 48 13.69 -18.78 9.33
N LYS A 49 14.56 -18.33 8.41
CA LYS A 49 14.38 -18.47 6.96
C LYS A 49 14.31 -19.92 6.51
N MET A 50 14.90 -20.84 7.29
CA MET A 50 14.85 -22.28 7.07
C MET A 50 13.52 -22.91 7.49
N SER A 51 12.68 -22.18 8.22
CA SER A 51 11.34 -22.64 8.59
C SER A 51 10.40 -22.62 7.38
N LYS A 52 9.48 -23.59 7.36
CA LYS A 52 8.37 -23.61 6.41
C LYS A 52 7.51 -22.36 6.56
N ALA A 53 6.82 -22.00 5.50
CA ALA A 53 5.85 -20.92 5.52
C ALA A 53 4.50 -21.39 4.96
N ILE A 54 3.42 -20.87 5.53
CA ILE A 54 2.07 -21.04 5.03
C ILE A 54 1.73 -19.84 4.13
N VAL A 55 0.99 -20.12 3.05
CA VAL A 55 0.20 -19.13 2.33
C VAL A 55 -1.25 -19.57 2.38
N PRO A 56 -2.15 -18.83 3.06
CA PRO A 56 -3.55 -19.23 3.21
C PRO A 56 -4.35 -18.97 1.92
N ALA A 57 -3.99 -19.68 0.85
CA ALA A 57 -4.55 -19.50 -0.48
C ALA A 57 -4.50 -20.78 -1.31
N VAL A 58 -5.36 -20.83 -2.33
CA VAL A 58 -5.35 -21.83 -3.41
C VAL A 58 -4.70 -21.21 -4.64
N PHE A 59 -3.92 -22.00 -5.38
CA PHE A 59 -3.14 -21.52 -6.50
C PHE A 59 -3.46 -22.24 -7.82
N SER A 60 -3.35 -21.52 -8.93
CA SER A 60 -3.41 -22.08 -10.29
C SER A 60 -2.10 -22.76 -10.71
N LEU A 61 -0.98 -22.32 -10.14
CA LEU A 61 0.35 -22.89 -10.32
C LEU A 61 1.00 -23.08 -8.94
N PRO A 62 1.84 -24.11 -8.72
CA PRO A 62 2.44 -24.41 -7.42
C PRO A 62 3.56 -23.44 -7.04
N TYR A 63 3.28 -22.13 -7.05
CA TYR A 63 4.24 -21.06 -6.80
C TYR A 63 3.54 -19.82 -6.21
N ALA A 64 4.03 -19.36 -5.05
CA ALA A 64 3.50 -18.23 -4.29
C ALA A 64 3.78 -16.87 -4.97
N ARG A 65 2.94 -16.52 -5.94
CA ARG A 65 2.86 -15.18 -6.56
C ARG A 65 1.42 -14.74 -6.63
N ASN A 66 1.15 -13.44 -6.43
CA ASN A 66 -0.22 -12.90 -6.40
C ASN A 66 -1.04 -13.29 -7.64
N LYS A 67 -0.44 -13.26 -8.83
CA LYS A 67 -1.13 -13.63 -10.09
C LYS A 67 -1.51 -15.12 -10.19
N ASN A 68 -0.90 -15.98 -9.38
CA ASN A 68 -1.18 -17.41 -9.34
C ASN A 68 -2.26 -17.74 -8.29
N VAL A 69 -2.70 -16.78 -7.46
CA VAL A 69 -3.70 -17.03 -6.43
C VAL A 69 -5.09 -17.06 -7.06
N LEU A 70 -5.80 -18.18 -6.89
CA LEU A 70 -7.21 -18.33 -7.28
C LEU A 70 -8.14 -17.75 -6.21
N GLY A 71 -7.77 -17.89 -4.94
CA GLY A 71 -8.53 -17.36 -3.82
C GLY A 71 -7.81 -17.56 -2.50
N VAL A 72 -8.08 -16.67 -1.55
CA VAL A 72 -7.57 -16.72 -0.17
C VAL A 72 -8.54 -17.50 0.70
N THR A 73 -8.03 -18.36 1.57
CA THR A 73 -8.78 -19.29 2.44
C THR A 73 -8.70 -18.93 3.92
N ALA A 74 -7.80 -18.01 4.30
CA ALA A 74 -7.76 -17.40 5.63
C ALA A 74 -7.17 -15.99 5.54
N LEU A 75 -7.59 -15.09 6.44
CA LEU A 75 -6.90 -13.82 6.65
C LEU A 75 -5.93 -13.99 7.81
N ALA A 76 -4.69 -13.52 7.65
CA ALA A 76 -3.66 -13.62 8.67
C ALA A 76 -3.08 -12.25 9.01
N LEU A 77 -3.00 -11.96 10.30
CA LEU A 77 -2.36 -10.78 10.88
C LEU A 77 -0.93 -11.15 11.29
N ASP A 78 0.06 -10.36 10.88
CA ASP A 78 1.42 -10.40 11.44
C ASP A 78 1.51 -9.29 12.49
N VAL A 79 1.44 -9.67 13.77
CA VAL A 79 1.27 -8.77 14.91
C VAL A 79 2.64 -8.46 15.51
N GLU A 80 3.03 -7.19 15.50
CA GLU A 80 4.25 -6.66 16.09
C GLU A 80 4.15 -5.13 16.26
N ARG A 81 5.00 -4.56 17.14
CA ARG A 81 5.13 -3.10 17.27
C ARG A 81 5.48 -2.48 15.92
N GLN A 82 4.72 -1.46 15.51
CA GLN A 82 4.96 -0.70 14.29
C GLN A 82 5.66 0.61 14.61
N GLY A 83 6.91 0.79 14.14
CA GLY A 83 7.71 1.99 14.40
C GLY A 83 7.79 2.31 15.90
N ASP A 84 7.50 3.57 16.25
CA ASP A 84 7.44 4.02 17.65
C ASP A 84 6.10 3.79 18.34
N GLY A 85 5.16 3.08 17.70
CA GLY A 85 3.83 2.80 18.21
C GLY A 85 3.78 1.94 19.48
N PRO A 86 2.58 1.64 20.00
CA PRO A 86 2.42 0.83 21.20
C PRO A 86 2.91 -0.62 20.97
N GLN A 87 3.27 -1.30 22.06
CA GLN A 87 3.45 -2.74 22.00
C GLN A 87 2.10 -3.43 21.72
N PRO A 88 2.08 -4.55 20.98
CA PRO A 88 0.88 -5.36 20.88
C PRO A 88 0.46 -5.91 22.26
N PRO A 89 -0.82 -6.28 22.45
CA PRO A 89 -1.23 -7.00 23.64
C PRO A 89 -0.45 -8.32 23.76
N ALA A 90 -0.26 -8.80 24.99
CA ALA A 90 0.35 -10.10 25.21
C ALA A 90 -0.48 -11.20 24.51
N PRO A 91 0.12 -12.32 24.08
CA PRO A 91 -0.62 -13.38 23.37
C PRO A 91 -1.84 -13.91 24.13
N GLN A 92 -1.79 -13.96 25.47
CA GLN A 92 -2.91 -14.35 26.33
C GLN A 92 -4.07 -13.36 26.25
N ASP A 93 -3.79 -12.07 26.42
CA ASP A 93 -4.81 -11.01 26.36
C ASP A 93 -5.44 -10.94 24.96
N ALA A 94 -4.60 -11.10 23.91
CA ALA A 94 -5.06 -11.22 22.54
C ALA A 94 -5.98 -12.43 22.36
N SER A 95 -5.61 -13.59 22.92
CA SER A 95 -6.41 -14.81 22.89
C SER A 95 -7.77 -14.64 23.58
N GLU A 96 -7.80 -14.01 24.75
CA GLU A 96 -9.03 -13.77 25.50
C GLU A 96 -9.97 -12.86 24.71
N PHE A 97 -9.45 -11.74 24.19
CA PHE A 97 -10.21 -10.82 23.33
C PHE A 97 -10.77 -11.53 22.08
N LEU A 98 -9.93 -12.30 21.38
CA LEU A 98 -10.34 -13.03 20.17
C LEU A 98 -11.36 -14.12 20.49
N THR A 99 -11.24 -14.80 21.62
CA THR A 99 -12.24 -15.78 22.08
C THR A 99 -13.57 -15.09 22.35
N GLY A 100 -13.56 -13.92 22.99
CA GLY A 100 -14.75 -13.09 23.22
C GLY A 100 -15.45 -12.62 21.94
N SER A 101 -14.73 -12.53 20.81
CA SER A 101 -15.32 -12.24 19.50
C SER A 101 -16.18 -13.38 18.94
N GLY A 102 -16.00 -14.61 19.44
CA GLY A 102 -16.66 -15.83 18.95
C GLY A 102 -16.17 -16.32 17.59
N LEU A 103 -15.12 -15.71 17.02
CA LEU A 103 -14.55 -16.10 15.73
C LEU A 103 -13.67 -17.35 15.86
N ALA A 104 -13.61 -18.13 14.78
CA ALA A 104 -12.59 -19.14 14.62
C ALA A 104 -11.23 -18.46 14.37
N PHE A 105 -10.22 -18.85 15.13
CA PHE A 105 -8.85 -18.36 14.92
C PHE A 105 -7.82 -19.35 15.45
N CYS A 106 -6.58 -19.17 15.03
CA CYS A 106 -5.41 -19.66 15.75
C CYS A 106 -4.35 -18.57 15.83
N LEU A 107 -3.56 -18.62 16.90
CA LEU A 107 -2.49 -17.67 17.18
C LEU A 107 -1.23 -18.46 17.55
N TRP A 108 -0.08 -18.01 17.04
CA TRP A 108 1.21 -18.55 17.47
C TRP A 108 2.28 -17.46 17.50
N THR A 109 3.18 -17.52 18.49
CA THR A 109 4.28 -16.57 18.59
C THR A 109 5.33 -16.81 17.50
N THR A 110 5.97 -15.73 17.08
CA THR A 110 7.01 -15.77 16.05
C THR A 110 8.37 -16.12 16.64
N HIS A 111 9.32 -16.50 15.77
CA HIS A 111 10.71 -16.80 16.13
C HIS A 111 11.44 -15.69 16.93
N SER A 112 11.01 -14.43 16.79
CA SER A 112 11.60 -13.25 17.45
C SER A 112 10.80 -12.76 18.65
N HIS A 113 9.77 -13.49 19.08
CA HIS A 113 8.94 -13.10 20.22
C HIS A 113 9.72 -13.12 21.53
N THR A 114 9.49 -12.11 22.36
CA THR A 114 9.80 -12.11 23.79
C THR A 114 8.63 -11.46 24.56
N PRO A 115 8.47 -11.71 25.87
CA PRO A 115 7.42 -11.07 26.65
C PRO A 115 7.45 -9.52 26.61
N PRO A 116 8.62 -8.84 26.65
CA PRO A 116 8.69 -7.38 26.50
C PRO A 116 8.43 -6.85 25.07
N ALA A 117 8.52 -7.72 24.05
CA ALA A 117 8.26 -7.38 22.66
C ALA A 117 7.37 -8.46 22.01
N PRO A 118 6.05 -8.42 22.26
CA PRO A 118 5.11 -9.37 21.69
C PRO A 118 5.17 -9.39 20.16
N ARG A 119 5.32 -10.59 19.59
CA ARG A 119 5.35 -10.81 18.13
C ARG A 119 4.69 -12.14 17.82
N TYR A 120 3.52 -12.13 17.20
CA TYR A 120 2.75 -13.34 16.94
C TYR A 120 1.92 -13.17 15.68
N ARG A 121 1.35 -14.28 15.20
CA ARG A 121 0.42 -14.27 14.08
C ARG A 121 -0.95 -14.67 14.57
N VAL A 122 -1.98 -14.11 13.94
CA VAL A 122 -3.37 -14.54 14.14
C VAL A 122 -3.93 -14.89 12.78
N LEU A 123 -4.43 -16.11 12.62
CA LEU A 123 -5.02 -16.59 11.38
C LEU A 123 -6.49 -16.90 11.58
N PHE A 124 -7.34 -16.36 10.72
CA PHE A 124 -8.79 -16.52 10.71
C PHE A 124 -9.21 -17.34 9.49
N PRO A 125 -9.53 -18.64 9.64
CA PRO A 125 -9.99 -19.45 8.53
C PRO A 125 -11.32 -18.91 7.98
N LEU A 126 -11.44 -18.90 6.65
CA LEU A 126 -12.65 -18.50 5.97
C LEU A 126 -13.58 -19.70 5.74
N GLU A 127 -14.87 -19.40 5.68
CA GLU A 127 -15.87 -20.26 5.05
C GLU A 127 -15.92 -19.86 3.56
N GLY A 128 -15.42 -20.74 2.69
CA GLY A 128 -15.22 -20.50 1.26
C GLY A 128 -13.91 -19.76 0.93
N THR A 129 -13.76 -19.36 -0.33
CA THR A 129 -12.56 -18.67 -0.85
C THR A 129 -12.86 -17.21 -1.20
N LEU A 130 -12.01 -16.28 -0.76
CA LEU A 130 -12.10 -14.86 -1.08
C LEU A 130 -11.27 -14.54 -2.34
N SER A 131 -11.88 -13.87 -3.33
CA SER A 131 -11.17 -13.42 -4.53
C SER A 131 -9.99 -12.48 -4.16
N PRO A 132 -8.83 -12.61 -4.82
CA PRO A 132 -7.66 -11.74 -4.61
C PRO A 132 -7.98 -10.24 -4.63
N GLU A 133 -8.92 -9.81 -5.45
CA GLU A 133 -9.30 -8.39 -5.60
C GLU A 133 -9.92 -7.78 -4.32
N PHE A 134 -10.52 -8.61 -3.46
CA PHE A 134 -11.19 -8.16 -2.23
C PHE A 134 -10.32 -8.26 -0.99
N VAL A 135 -9.16 -8.92 -1.06
CA VAL A 135 -8.32 -9.24 0.12
C VAL A 135 -7.92 -7.97 0.86
N LYS A 136 -7.52 -6.90 0.16
CA LYS A 136 -7.12 -5.63 0.80
C LYS A 136 -8.24 -4.99 1.60
N SER A 137 -9.44 -4.91 1.03
CA SER A 137 -10.59 -4.32 1.71
C SER A 137 -11.09 -5.21 2.85
N ALA A 138 -11.10 -6.54 2.65
CA ALA A 138 -11.47 -7.49 3.69
C ALA A 138 -10.49 -7.47 4.87
N TYR A 139 -9.19 -7.36 4.60
CA TYR A 139 -8.16 -7.21 5.63
C TYR A 139 -8.37 -5.93 6.44
N ALA A 140 -8.63 -4.80 5.77
CA ALA A 140 -8.90 -3.54 6.45
C ALA A 140 -10.20 -3.59 7.30
N LEU A 141 -11.26 -4.25 6.80
CA LEU A 141 -12.48 -4.48 7.57
C LEU A 141 -12.23 -5.32 8.82
N LEU A 142 -11.45 -6.41 8.69
CA LEU A 142 -11.12 -7.28 9.81
C LEU A 142 -10.32 -6.52 10.87
N VAL A 143 -9.21 -5.89 10.49
CA VAL A 143 -8.35 -5.13 11.42
C VAL A 143 -9.11 -3.98 12.07
N GLY A 144 -9.92 -3.24 11.30
CA GLY A 144 -10.77 -2.16 11.83
C GLY A 144 -11.86 -2.65 12.80
N SER A 145 -12.23 -3.92 12.74
CA SER A 145 -13.20 -4.55 13.65
C SER A 145 -12.55 -5.17 14.89
N LEU A 146 -11.21 -5.14 14.98
CA LEU A 146 -10.45 -5.71 16.10
C LEU A 146 -9.56 -4.61 16.72
N PRO A 147 -10.12 -3.72 17.56
CA PRO A 147 -9.41 -2.54 18.07
C PRO A 147 -8.01 -2.79 18.66
N PRO A 148 -7.76 -3.88 19.42
CA PRO A 148 -6.41 -4.15 19.95
C PRO A 148 -5.32 -4.33 18.88
N PHE A 149 -5.70 -4.62 17.63
CA PHE A 149 -4.77 -4.93 16.55
C PHE A 149 -4.62 -3.80 15.51
N ALA A 150 -5.40 -2.72 15.65
CA ALA A 150 -5.51 -1.67 14.62
C ALA A 150 -4.17 -1.01 14.25
N ASN A 151 -3.26 -0.86 15.23
CA ASN A 151 -1.99 -0.14 15.07
C ASN A 151 -0.74 -1.02 15.29
N VAL A 152 -0.93 -2.34 15.35
CA VAL A 152 0.13 -3.31 15.70
C VAL A 152 0.21 -4.46 14.69
N THR A 153 -0.28 -4.25 13.47
CA THR A 153 -0.22 -5.24 12.40
C THR A 153 0.53 -4.71 11.19
N ASP A 154 1.33 -5.55 10.54
CA ASP A 154 2.00 -5.19 9.28
C ASP A 154 0.93 -4.96 8.19
N VAL A 155 0.83 -3.71 7.74
CA VAL A 155 -0.16 -3.29 6.74
C VAL A 155 0.03 -3.95 5.38
N SER A 156 1.18 -4.57 5.09
CA SER A 156 1.44 -5.29 3.83
C SER A 156 0.87 -6.71 3.79
N CYS A 157 0.27 -7.19 4.88
CA CYS A 157 -0.29 -8.55 4.96
C CYS A 157 -1.51 -8.78 4.04
N PHE A 158 -2.03 -7.75 3.37
CA PHE A 158 -3.13 -7.88 2.41
C PHE A 158 -2.74 -8.51 1.06
N HIS A 159 -1.46 -8.80 0.81
CA HIS A 159 -1.07 -9.46 -0.44
C HIS A 159 -1.59 -10.91 -0.49
N PRO A 160 -2.32 -11.33 -1.53
CA PRO A 160 -2.93 -12.66 -1.59
C PRO A 160 -1.93 -13.83 -1.46
N ALA A 161 -0.70 -13.66 -1.95
CA ALA A 161 0.35 -14.67 -1.86
C ALA A 161 1.30 -14.43 -0.66
N ARG A 162 0.90 -13.67 0.37
CA ARG A 162 1.74 -13.37 1.52
C ARG A 162 2.12 -14.65 2.26
N LEU A 163 3.42 -14.83 2.44
CA LEU A 163 4.00 -15.92 3.23
C LEU A 163 4.00 -15.54 4.72
N PHE A 164 3.60 -16.50 5.55
CA PHE A 164 3.69 -16.41 7.00
C PHE A 164 4.49 -17.60 7.50
N PHE A 165 5.54 -17.37 8.30
CA PHE A 165 6.29 -18.50 8.87
C PHE A 165 5.39 -19.36 9.74
N LEU A 166 5.41 -20.67 9.48
CA LEU A 166 4.88 -21.66 10.41
C LEU A 166 5.71 -21.65 11.70
N PRO A 167 5.16 -22.17 12.81
CA PRO A 167 5.81 -22.12 14.11
C PRO A 167 7.27 -22.59 14.08
N SER A 168 8.16 -21.66 14.40
CA SER A 168 9.56 -21.94 14.63
C SER A 168 10.07 -21.14 15.81
N ILE A 169 10.96 -21.77 16.57
CA ILE A 169 11.52 -21.23 17.80
C ILE A 169 13.03 -21.11 17.69
N HIS A 170 13.56 -19.99 18.16
CA HIS A 170 15.00 -19.89 18.40
C HIS A 170 15.33 -20.64 19.71
N PRO A 171 16.44 -21.40 19.78
CA PRO A 171 16.80 -22.13 21.00
C PRO A 171 16.76 -21.28 22.28
N GLU A 172 17.30 -20.06 22.23
CA GLU A 172 17.34 -19.12 23.38
C GLU A 172 15.97 -18.56 23.78
N ARG A 173 14.93 -18.74 22.96
CA ARG A 173 13.58 -18.19 23.18
C ARG A 173 12.52 -19.29 23.26
N ALA A 174 12.94 -20.56 23.30
CA ALA A 174 12.03 -21.71 23.31
C ALA A 174 10.98 -21.64 24.42
N LEU A 175 11.36 -21.15 25.60
CA LEU A 175 10.47 -21.03 26.76
C LEU A 175 9.35 -19.99 26.59
N TYR A 176 9.45 -19.10 25.61
CA TYR A 176 8.46 -18.07 25.32
C TYR A 176 7.51 -18.47 24.20
N TYR A 177 7.65 -19.66 23.62
CA TYR A 177 6.73 -20.11 22.59
C TYR A 177 5.33 -20.30 23.18
N GLN A 178 4.34 -19.73 22.51
CA GLN A 178 2.95 -19.77 22.92
C GLN A 178 2.08 -19.91 21.69
N TRP A 179 1.01 -20.66 21.82
CA TRP A 179 -0.04 -20.78 20.82
C TRP A 179 -1.38 -20.96 21.50
N CYS A 180 -2.44 -20.55 20.83
CA CYS A 180 -3.82 -20.76 21.26
C CYS A 180 -4.73 -20.79 20.03
N ALA A 181 -5.94 -21.29 20.20
CA ALA A 181 -6.92 -21.33 19.13
C ALA A 181 -8.34 -21.39 19.69
N ASN A 182 -9.28 -20.92 18.87
CA ASN A 182 -10.70 -21.17 19.03
C ASN A 182 -11.20 -21.93 17.80
N VAL A 183 -10.99 -23.25 17.76
CA VAL A 183 -11.32 -24.08 16.59
C VAL A 183 -12.84 -24.15 16.36
N GLY A 184 -13.64 -24.16 17.43
CA GLY A 184 -15.10 -24.20 17.38
C GLY A 184 -15.78 -22.86 17.13
N GLY A 185 -15.02 -21.78 16.96
CA GLY A 185 -15.56 -20.45 16.65
C GLY A 185 -16.20 -20.37 15.26
N LYS A 186 -16.88 -19.25 15.00
CA LYS A 186 -17.50 -18.98 13.70
C LYS A 186 -16.43 -18.54 12.70
N ARG A 187 -16.34 -19.22 11.56
CA ARG A 187 -15.49 -18.78 10.44
C ARG A 187 -16.05 -17.52 9.79
N LEU A 188 -15.15 -16.66 9.32
CA LEU A 188 -15.54 -15.49 8.53
C LEU A 188 -16.00 -15.96 7.14
N LYS A 189 -17.20 -15.56 6.73
CA LYS A 189 -17.73 -15.95 5.41
C LYS A 189 -17.08 -15.12 4.31
N ALA A 190 -16.38 -15.78 3.37
CA ALA A 190 -15.72 -15.09 2.25
C ALA A 190 -16.70 -14.24 1.44
N VAL A 191 -17.93 -14.73 1.24
CA VAL A 191 -19.00 -14.01 0.53
C VAL A 191 -19.40 -12.70 1.23
N ARG A 192 -19.45 -12.67 2.57
CA ARG A 192 -19.81 -11.47 3.35
C ARG A 192 -18.66 -10.47 3.38
N LEU A 193 -17.42 -10.95 3.48
CA LEU A 193 -16.23 -10.11 3.34
C LEU A 193 -16.18 -9.45 1.96
N ALA A 194 -16.49 -10.20 0.88
CA ALA A 194 -16.57 -9.65 -0.46
C ALA A 194 -17.69 -8.61 -0.62
N GLU A 195 -18.87 -8.84 -0.04
CA GLU A 195 -19.96 -7.88 0.00
C GLU A 195 -19.56 -6.58 0.72
N GLY A 196 -18.99 -6.68 1.92
CA GLY A 196 -18.47 -5.52 2.65
C GLY A 196 -17.38 -4.77 1.88
N ALA A 197 -16.47 -5.50 1.22
CA ALA A 197 -15.43 -4.91 0.38
C ALA A 197 -16.01 -4.12 -0.80
N ARG A 198 -17.05 -4.63 -1.46
CA ARG A 198 -17.75 -3.92 -2.55
C ARG A 198 -18.40 -2.64 -2.04
N ILE A 199 -19.09 -2.69 -0.90
CA ILE A 199 -19.74 -1.52 -0.30
C ILE A 199 -18.71 -0.42 0.00
N LEU A 200 -17.56 -0.77 0.60
CA LEU A 200 -16.50 0.19 0.88
C LEU A 200 -15.93 0.81 -0.40
N LYS A 201 -15.69 -0.01 -1.43
CA LYS A 201 -15.19 0.48 -2.72
C LYS A 201 -16.18 1.47 -3.35
N SER A 202 -17.45 1.13 -3.40
CA SER A 202 -18.50 2.01 -3.94
C SER A 202 -18.62 3.31 -3.16
N LYS A 203 -18.52 3.28 -1.83
CA LYS A 203 -18.50 4.50 -0.99
C LYS A 203 -17.29 5.38 -1.31
N ALA A 204 -16.09 4.80 -1.37
CA ALA A 204 -14.86 5.54 -1.66
C ALA A 204 -14.90 6.16 -3.08
N GLU A 205 -15.45 5.45 -4.06
CA GLU A 205 -15.65 5.96 -5.42
C GLU A 205 -16.66 7.11 -5.46
N ALA A 206 -17.79 7.00 -4.75
CA ALA A 206 -18.79 8.06 -4.65
C ALA A 206 -18.23 9.32 -3.97
N GLU A 207 -17.46 9.16 -2.89
CA GLU A 207 -16.77 10.26 -2.23
C GLU A 207 -15.72 10.91 -3.13
N ALA A 208 -14.92 10.11 -3.85
CA ALA A 208 -13.94 10.63 -4.80
C ALA A 208 -14.61 11.37 -5.96
N ALA A 209 -15.73 10.88 -6.48
CA ALA A 209 -16.54 11.55 -7.49
C ALA A 209 -17.08 12.89 -6.93
N THR A 210 -17.60 12.90 -5.71
CA THR A 210 -18.07 14.11 -5.03
C THR A 210 -16.94 15.13 -4.87
N ARG A 211 -15.76 14.70 -4.40
CA ARG A 211 -14.56 15.56 -4.29
C ARG A 211 -14.14 16.14 -5.63
N ARG A 212 -14.14 15.34 -6.71
CA ARG A 212 -13.84 15.80 -8.08
C ARG A 212 -14.86 16.84 -8.55
N THR A 213 -16.15 16.60 -8.33
CA THR A 213 -17.21 17.55 -8.68
C THR A 213 -17.06 18.86 -7.92
N LEU A 214 -16.83 18.82 -6.60
CA LEU A 214 -16.58 20.00 -5.79
C LEU A 214 -15.33 20.75 -6.22
N GLN A 215 -14.26 20.05 -6.61
CA GLN A 215 -13.03 20.66 -7.13
C GLN A 215 -13.29 21.38 -8.46
N ILE A 216 -14.11 20.81 -9.34
CA ILE A 216 -14.55 21.46 -10.59
C ILE A 216 -15.40 22.69 -10.30
N LEU A 217 -16.32 22.63 -9.34
CA LEU A 217 -17.16 23.77 -8.93
C LEU A 217 -16.37 24.88 -8.23
N ARG A 218 -15.31 24.53 -7.49
CA ARG A 218 -14.40 25.48 -6.81
C ARG A 218 -13.37 26.13 -7.74
N LYS A 219 -13.12 25.58 -8.94
CA LYS A 219 -12.39 26.33 -9.96
C LYS A 219 -13.20 27.59 -10.28
N PRO A 220 -12.66 28.80 -10.11
CA PRO A 220 -13.42 30.01 -10.38
C PRO A 220 -13.91 29.97 -11.82
N ARG A 221 -15.24 29.96 -12.01
CA ARG A 221 -15.88 30.27 -13.30
C ARG A 221 -15.79 31.78 -13.54
N GLY A 222 -14.56 32.29 -13.59
CA GLY A 222 -14.29 33.69 -13.88
C GLY A 222 -14.60 33.96 -15.34
N ARG A 223 -15.64 34.76 -15.58
CA ARG A 223 -15.77 35.56 -16.81
C ARG A 223 -14.47 36.38 -16.94
N GLY A 224 -13.69 36.10 -17.97
CA GLY A 224 -12.39 36.72 -18.25
C GLY A 224 -11.22 35.79 -17.94
N ALA A 225 -10.33 35.59 -18.92
CA ALA A 225 -9.08 34.87 -18.74
C ALA A 225 -8.34 35.38 -17.48
N SER A 226 -7.90 34.45 -16.61
CA SER A 226 -7.12 34.81 -15.41
C SER A 226 -5.90 35.65 -15.83
N ILE A 227 -5.41 36.53 -14.96
CA ILE A 227 -4.25 37.37 -15.31
C ILE A 227 -3.03 36.54 -15.75
N ILE A 228 -2.86 35.34 -15.18
CA ILE A 228 -1.87 34.34 -15.59
C ILE A 228 -2.15 33.85 -17.01
N GLN A 229 -3.40 33.49 -17.32
CA GLN A 229 -3.78 33.06 -18.68
C GLN A 229 -3.58 34.19 -19.70
N LYS A 230 -3.93 35.43 -19.36
CA LYS A 230 -3.68 36.59 -20.23
C LYS A 230 -2.18 36.75 -20.48
N PHE A 231 -1.37 36.68 -19.43
CA PHE A 231 0.08 36.75 -19.54
C PHE A 231 0.65 35.64 -20.42
N ASN A 232 0.23 34.39 -20.19
CA ASN A 232 0.64 33.23 -21.00
C ASN A 232 0.23 33.36 -22.47
N ASN A 233 -0.94 33.92 -22.75
CA ASN A 233 -1.43 34.12 -24.12
C ASN A 233 -0.73 35.28 -24.85
N SER A 234 -0.19 36.25 -24.11
CA SER A 234 0.42 37.46 -24.68
C SER A 234 1.96 37.44 -24.69
N ASN A 235 2.60 36.42 -24.13
CA ASN A 235 4.07 36.33 -24.06
C ASN A 235 4.57 34.97 -24.53
N ARG A 236 5.62 34.98 -25.36
CA ARG A 236 6.34 33.76 -25.72
C ARG A 236 7.46 33.49 -24.72
N VAL A 237 7.64 32.24 -24.34
CA VAL A 237 8.76 31.82 -23.47
C VAL A 237 10.11 32.23 -24.06
N GLU A 238 10.28 32.11 -25.37
CA GLU A 238 11.52 32.52 -26.06
C GLU A 238 11.83 34.02 -25.90
N GLU A 239 10.81 34.88 -25.90
CA GLU A 239 10.98 36.33 -25.72
C GLU A 239 11.42 36.64 -24.28
N LEU A 240 10.80 35.97 -23.30
CA LEU A 240 11.19 36.10 -21.89
C LEU A 240 12.62 35.60 -21.66
N LEU A 241 12.99 34.46 -22.26
CA LEU A 241 14.37 33.95 -22.19
C LEU A 241 15.37 34.96 -22.77
N HIS A 242 15.07 35.57 -23.92
CA HIS A 242 15.91 36.63 -24.48
C HIS A 242 16.02 37.85 -23.56
N GLN A 243 14.91 38.32 -22.99
CA GLN A 243 14.90 39.45 -22.05
C GLN A 243 15.73 39.16 -20.79
N ALA A 244 15.74 37.91 -20.32
CA ALA A 244 16.53 37.47 -19.19
C ALA A 244 18.00 37.14 -19.54
N GLY A 245 18.44 37.40 -20.77
CA GLY A 245 19.84 37.23 -21.19
C GLY A 245 20.23 35.82 -21.63
N TYR A 246 19.26 34.93 -21.86
CA TYR A 246 19.53 33.62 -22.46
C TYR A 246 19.83 33.77 -23.95
N ILE A 247 20.79 32.97 -24.45
CA ILE A 247 21.25 33.04 -25.83
C ILE A 247 20.85 31.77 -26.58
N ARG A 248 20.11 31.90 -27.67
CA ARG A 248 19.76 30.77 -28.55
C ARG A 248 21.00 30.27 -29.30
N LYS A 249 21.26 28.97 -29.23
CA LYS A 249 22.34 28.25 -29.90
C LYS A 249 21.75 27.02 -30.61
N GLY A 250 21.35 27.21 -31.87
CA GLY A 250 20.63 26.19 -32.63
C GLY A 250 19.23 25.93 -32.05
N LYS A 251 18.94 24.66 -31.73
CA LYS A 251 17.65 24.23 -31.13
C LYS A 251 17.60 24.38 -29.60
N LYS A 252 18.71 24.74 -28.96
CA LYS A 252 18.83 24.85 -27.49
C LYS A 252 19.17 26.27 -27.08
N TRP A 253 18.99 26.56 -25.80
CA TRP A 253 19.32 27.85 -25.21
C TRP A 253 20.41 27.72 -24.15
N LEU A 254 21.25 28.75 -24.06
CA LEU A 254 22.34 28.88 -23.10
C LEU A 254 21.93 29.87 -22.01
N ALA A 255 22.02 29.43 -20.75
CA ALA A 255 21.76 30.28 -19.59
C ALA A 255 22.84 31.35 -19.40
N PRO A 256 22.48 32.57 -18.93
CA PRO A 256 23.43 33.68 -18.79
C PRO A 256 24.54 33.40 -17.77
N ASN A 257 24.28 32.54 -16.78
CA ASN A 257 25.22 32.13 -15.74
C ASN A 257 25.93 30.79 -16.03
N SER A 258 25.86 30.29 -17.28
CA SER A 258 26.42 28.99 -17.64
C SER A 258 27.96 28.98 -17.64
N ALA A 259 28.57 28.36 -16.63
CA ALA A 259 30.03 28.22 -16.53
C ALA A 259 30.64 27.28 -17.59
N SER A 260 29.91 26.25 -18.04
CA SER A 260 30.39 25.25 -19.01
C SER A 260 30.32 25.71 -20.47
N GLY A 261 29.61 26.81 -20.75
CA GLY A 261 29.33 27.29 -22.12
C GLY A 261 28.44 26.37 -22.98
N VAL A 262 27.91 25.27 -22.43
CA VAL A 262 27.11 24.28 -23.18
C VAL A 262 25.62 24.65 -23.12
N PRO A 263 24.88 24.77 -24.25
CA PRO A 263 23.43 25.01 -24.24
C PRO A 263 22.63 23.79 -23.75
N GLY A 264 21.63 23.99 -22.88
CA GLY A 264 20.92 22.90 -22.21
C GLY A 264 19.46 23.15 -21.86
N LEU A 265 18.91 24.31 -22.20
CA LEU A 265 17.47 24.53 -22.15
C LEU A 265 16.84 24.11 -23.48
N VAL A 266 15.68 23.47 -23.38
CA VAL A 266 14.85 23.03 -24.52
C VAL A 266 13.51 23.76 -24.43
N VAL A 267 13.15 24.45 -25.52
CA VAL A 267 11.84 25.09 -25.66
C VAL A 267 10.94 24.18 -26.49
N PHE A 268 9.76 23.88 -25.96
CA PHE A 268 8.67 23.21 -26.65
C PHE A 268 7.77 24.27 -27.27
N GLU A 269 8.07 24.64 -28.52
CA GLU A 269 7.42 25.77 -29.21
C GLU A 269 5.89 25.60 -29.30
N ASP A 270 5.40 24.37 -29.57
CA ASP A 270 3.97 24.05 -29.69
C ASP A 270 3.20 24.21 -28.36
N GLU A 271 3.87 24.00 -27.23
CA GLU A 271 3.28 24.15 -25.89
C GLU A 271 3.58 25.51 -25.26
N ASN A 272 4.42 26.34 -25.88
CA ASN A 272 4.99 27.56 -25.30
C ASN A 272 5.59 27.32 -23.90
N ARG A 273 6.45 26.29 -23.77
CA ARG A 273 7.08 25.88 -22.51
C ARG A 273 8.58 25.67 -22.63
N VAL A 274 9.31 25.76 -21.53
CA VAL A 274 10.76 25.48 -21.45
C VAL A 274 11.10 24.51 -20.34
N TYR A 275 12.08 23.64 -20.58
CA TYR A 275 12.70 22.79 -19.58
C TYR A 275 14.21 23.00 -19.57
N SER A 276 14.82 23.08 -18.38
CA SER A 276 16.27 23.22 -18.24
C SER A 276 16.91 21.94 -17.73
N HIS A 277 18.01 21.53 -18.36
CA HIS A 277 18.85 20.41 -17.91
C HIS A 277 20.08 20.87 -17.10
N HIS A 278 20.23 22.17 -16.82
CA HIS A 278 21.44 22.73 -16.23
C HIS A 278 21.32 22.95 -14.73
N SER A 279 22.18 22.32 -13.95
CA SER A 279 22.12 22.33 -12.47
C SER A 279 22.16 23.72 -11.83
N ASN A 280 22.76 24.71 -12.50
CA ASN A 280 22.92 26.07 -11.97
C ASN A 280 21.92 27.07 -12.57
N ASP A 281 20.96 26.61 -13.36
CA ASP A 281 19.92 27.44 -13.95
C ASP A 281 18.73 27.57 -12.99
N ALA A 282 18.20 28.79 -12.83
CA ALA A 282 16.99 29.06 -12.05
C ALA A 282 15.75 28.32 -12.57
N LEU A 283 15.73 27.96 -13.86
CA LEU A 283 14.65 27.19 -14.48
C LEU A 283 14.81 25.66 -14.31
N ASN A 284 15.86 25.18 -13.62
CA ASN A 284 16.05 23.76 -13.36
C ASN A 284 15.57 23.35 -11.96
N ASP A 285 14.25 23.28 -11.80
CA ASP A 285 13.57 22.79 -10.60
C ASP A 285 12.91 21.40 -10.81
N GLY A 286 13.28 20.72 -11.90
CA GLY A 286 12.72 19.43 -12.31
C GLY A 286 11.41 19.51 -13.10
N HIS A 287 10.87 20.71 -13.38
CA HIS A 287 9.62 20.89 -14.11
C HIS A 287 9.80 21.73 -15.39
N ALA A 288 8.88 21.55 -16.34
CA ALA A 288 8.78 22.44 -17.49
C ALA A 288 7.86 23.63 -17.17
N HIS A 289 8.26 24.83 -17.56
CA HIS A 289 7.60 26.08 -17.20
C HIS A 289 6.89 26.72 -18.38
N ASP A 290 5.70 27.27 -18.15
CA ASP A 290 5.02 28.16 -19.09
C ASP A 290 5.57 29.60 -18.96
N ALA A 291 5.09 30.52 -19.80
CA ALA A 291 5.57 31.90 -19.80
C ALA A 291 5.47 32.59 -18.42
N PHE A 292 4.36 32.39 -17.70
CA PHE A 292 4.19 32.93 -16.35
C PHE A 292 5.15 32.28 -15.34
N GLY A 293 5.35 30.96 -15.41
CA GLY A 293 6.34 30.25 -14.58
C GLY A 293 7.75 30.80 -14.80
N VAL A 294 8.15 31.03 -16.05
CA VAL A 294 9.44 31.67 -16.39
C VAL A 294 9.51 33.09 -15.83
N TYR A 295 8.45 33.88 -15.98
CA TYR A 295 8.38 35.23 -15.43
C TYR A 295 8.52 35.25 -13.89
N ALA A 296 7.82 34.35 -13.20
CA ALA A 296 7.86 34.24 -11.75
C ALA A 296 9.26 33.81 -11.26
N LEU A 297 9.86 32.80 -11.89
CA LEU A 297 11.19 32.30 -11.51
C LEU A 297 12.30 33.32 -11.75
N LEU A 298 12.30 33.99 -12.91
CA LEU A 298 13.42 34.86 -13.29
C LEU A 298 13.33 36.29 -12.74
N TRP A 299 12.11 36.80 -12.47
CA TRP A 299 11.93 38.18 -11.99
C TRP A 299 11.32 38.31 -10.58
N HIS A 300 10.78 37.22 -10.01
CA HIS A 300 10.12 37.25 -8.70
C HIS A 300 10.57 36.12 -7.77
N ASP A 301 11.73 35.51 -8.04
CA ASP A 301 12.32 34.45 -7.20
C ASP A 301 11.37 33.26 -6.94
N GLY A 302 10.52 32.96 -7.93
CA GLY A 302 9.51 31.90 -7.85
C GLY A 302 8.24 32.27 -7.09
N ASP A 303 8.13 33.49 -6.53
CA ASP A 303 6.91 33.95 -5.85
C ASP A 303 5.81 34.31 -6.85
N ALA A 304 4.93 33.34 -7.11
CA ALA A 304 3.77 33.51 -7.98
C ALA A 304 2.79 34.61 -7.50
N SER A 305 2.71 34.88 -6.19
CA SER A 305 1.83 35.92 -5.64
C SER A 305 2.39 37.30 -5.90
N ALA A 306 3.71 37.49 -5.69
CA ALA A 306 4.42 38.71 -6.05
C ALA A 306 4.36 38.98 -7.56
N ALA A 307 4.57 37.96 -8.39
CA ALA A 307 4.45 38.05 -9.84
C ALA A 307 3.04 38.48 -10.28
N CYS A 308 1.99 37.88 -9.71
CA CYS A 308 0.61 38.30 -9.97
C CYS A 308 0.35 39.74 -9.53
N ALA A 309 0.90 40.19 -8.40
CA ALA A 309 0.76 41.55 -7.93
C ALA A 309 1.50 42.56 -8.83
N ALA A 310 2.64 42.19 -9.40
CA ALA A 310 3.36 43.01 -10.37
C ALA A 310 2.55 43.18 -11.67
N LEU A 311 2.00 42.09 -12.21
CA LEU A 311 1.15 42.15 -13.42
C LEU A 311 -0.11 42.99 -13.22
N ARG A 312 -0.71 42.98 -12.02
CA ARG A 312 -1.89 43.83 -11.71
C ARG A 312 -1.55 45.31 -11.60
N ARG A 313 -0.31 45.67 -11.28
CA ARG A 313 0.14 47.07 -11.14
C ARG A 313 0.58 47.68 -12.47
N GLY A 314 0.94 46.85 -13.45
CA GLY A 314 1.35 47.29 -14.79
C GLY A 314 0.27 47.14 -15.88
N ALA A 315 -0.96 46.78 -15.52
CA ALA A 315 -2.10 46.60 -16.42
C ALA A 315 -3.08 47.78 -16.39
#